data_AF-A0A0C2GEX6-F1
#
_entry.id   AF-A0A0C2GEX6-F1
#
_cell.length_a   1.000
_cell.length_b   1.000
_cell.length_c   1.000
_cell.angle_alpha   90.00
_cell.angle_beta   90.00
_cell.angle_gamma   90.00
#
_symmetry.space_group_name_H-M   'P 1'
#
loop_
_entity.id
_entity.type
_entity.pdbx_description
1 polymer ?
#
loop_
_entity_poly.entity_id
_entity_poly.type
_entity_poly.pdbx_seq_one_letter_code
_entity_poly.pdbx_strand_id
1 'polypeptide(L)'
;MQKDTPLNYKSASSMHLPEKAIPSSLPLVSTSLCLTSAQILFIRKTWAHARNQGSLEPALSIFRNSFFKNSEIRTIMMYGAKNAGHERLKKHAQAFTNIMDDLIANLDSPDATVAPIREAGEKHVFQTRDQYGCPFRATLLDQFASAMIERTLEWGEKKDRTEVSSFVYT
;
A
#
# COMPACT_ATOMS: atom_id res chain seq x y z
N MET A 1 63.08 -7.86 33.22
CA MET A 1 62.87 -6.39 33.34
C MET A 1 62.16 -5.95 32.06
N GLN A 2 60.84 -6.14 31.91
CA GLN A 2 59.74 -5.31 32.44
C GLN A 2 59.98 -3.80 32.27
N LYS A 3 59.27 -3.21 31.31
CA LYS A 3 58.51 -1.97 31.49
C LYS A 3 57.39 -1.89 30.44
N ASP A 4 56.18 -2.03 30.97
CA ASP A 4 54.88 -1.91 30.31
C ASP A 4 54.44 -0.43 30.15
N THR A 5 53.75 -0.17 29.02
CA THR A 5 52.69 0.84 28.73
C THR A 5 52.97 2.36 28.88
N PRO A 6 52.24 3.28 28.18
CA PRO A 6 50.79 3.28 27.94
C PRO A 6 50.30 3.40 26.47
N LEU A 7 49.11 2.83 26.27
CA LEU A 7 48.17 3.09 25.18
C LEU A 7 47.88 4.61 25.05
N ASN A 8 47.94 5.12 23.82
CA ASN A 8 47.40 6.43 23.48
C ASN A 8 46.30 6.25 22.43
N TYR A 9 45.06 6.16 22.89
CA TYR A 9 43.87 6.30 22.05
C TYR A 9 43.74 7.77 21.64
N LYS A 10 44.23 8.13 20.46
CA LYS A 10 43.83 9.38 19.80
C LYS A 10 42.59 9.13 18.96
N SER A 11 41.48 9.59 19.50
CA SER A 11 40.21 9.85 18.82
C SER A 11 40.39 10.99 17.80
N ALA A 12 40.03 10.74 16.53
CA ALA A 12 39.67 11.70 15.47
C ALA A 12 39.65 10.89 14.14
N SER A 13 38.68 10.96 13.24
CA SER A 13 37.52 11.82 13.10
C SER A 13 36.53 11.00 12.25
N SER A 14 35.30 10.86 12.73
CA SER A 14 34.21 10.29 11.92
C SER A 14 33.97 11.25 10.76
N MET A 15 34.37 10.85 9.54
CA MET A 15 33.95 11.56 8.34
C MET A 15 32.44 11.36 8.19
N HIS A 16 31.69 12.34 8.71
CA HIS A 16 30.27 12.49 8.50
C HIS A 16 30.07 12.75 7.01
N LEU A 17 29.77 11.70 6.25
CA LEU A 17 29.26 11.83 4.89
C LEU A 17 27.94 12.60 4.99
N PRO A 18 27.76 13.70 4.24
CA PRO A 18 26.50 14.42 4.27
C PRO A 18 25.42 13.48 3.77
N GLU A 19 24.43 13.23 4.62
CA GLU A 19 23.17 12.61 4.30
C GLU A 19 22.56 13.43 3.16
N LYS A 20 22.72 12.93 1.93
CA LYS A 20 22.05 13.50 0.75
C LYS A 20 20.56 13.28 0.98
N ALA A 21 19.92 14.27 1.57
CA ALA A 21 18.48 14.43 1.53
C ALA A 21 18.08 14.31 0.05
N ILE A 22 17.37 13.23 -0.27
CA ILE A 22 16.79 13.04 -1.59
C ILE A 22 15.86 14.24 -1.80
N PRO A 23 16.07 15.07 -2.85
CA PRO A 23 15.18 16.19 -3.10
C PRO A 23 13.76 15.67 -3.28
N SER A 24 12.86 16.07 -2.38
CA SER A 24 11.44 15.69 -2.36
C SER A 24 10.63 16.37 -3.48
N SER A 25 11.27 16.69 -4.62
CA SER A 25 10.73 17.55 -5.66
C SER A 25 10.45 16.82 -6.97
N LEU A 26 10.40 15.48 -6.97
CA LEU A 26 9.66 14.82 -8.04
C LEU A 26 8.20 15.26 -7.87
N PRO A 27 7.57 15.87 -8.90
CA PRO A 27 6.18 16.21 -8.81
C PRO A 27 5.44 14.90 -8.58
N LEU A 28 4.91 14.72 -7.37
CA LEU A 28 3.79 13.83 -7.15
C LEU A 28 2.82 14.18 -8.25
N VAL A 29 2.40 13.18 -9.03
CA VAL A 29 1.34 13.34 -10.01
C VAL A 29 0.11 13.76 -9.21
N SER A 30 -0.04 15.06 -8.94
CA SER A 30 -1.21 15.66 -8.36
C SER A 30 -2.19 15.83 -9.52
N THR A 31 -2.65 14.68 -10.02
CA THR A 31 -3.94 14.65 -10.69
C THR A 31 -4.94 14.70 -9.55
N SER A 32 -5.50 15.89 -9.31
CA SER A 32 -6.73 16.00 -8.53
C SER A 32 -7.70 14.91 -9.01
N LEU A 33 -8.33 14.19 -8.10
CA LEU A 33 -9.35 13.21 -8.45
C LEU A 33 -10.50 13.95 -9.15
N CYS A 34 -10.53 13.92 -10.48
CA CYS A 34 -11.54 14.59 -11.29
C CYS A 34 -12.79 13.70 -11.43
N LEU A 35 -13.46 13.44 -10.31
CA LEU A 35 -14.69 12.64 -10.28
C LEU A 35 -15.92 13.56 -10.35
N THR A 36 -16.89 13.19 -11.18
CA THR A 36 -18.22 13.83 -11.17
C THR A 36 -19.02 13.40 -9.93
N SER A 37 -20.02 14.18 -9.52
CA SER A 37 -20.87 13.82 -8.37
C SER A 37 -21.56 12.46 -8.56
N ALA A 38 -21.97 12.12 -9.79
CA ALA A 38 -22.56 10.82 -10.10
C ALA A 38 -21.56 9.66 -9.89
N GLN A 39 -20.30 9.86 -10.29
CA GLN A 39 -19.22 8.90 -10.09
C GLN A 39 -18.89 8.70 -8.62
N ILE A 40 -18.84 9.78 -7.83
CA ILE A 40 -18.64 9.72 -6.38
C ILE A 40 -19.77 8.93 -5.69
N LEU A 41 -21.02 9.22 -6.03
CA LEU A 41 -22.18 8.50 -5.50
C LEU A 41 -22.13 7.02 -5.87
N PHE A 42 -21.73 6.70 -7.10
CA PHE A 42 -21.58 5.34 -7.56
C PHE A 42 -20.51 4.59 -6.75
N ILE A 43 -19.30 5.15 -6.62
CA ILE A 43 -18.20 4.57 -5.83
C ILE A 43 -18.63 4.30 -4.39
N ARG A 44 -19.27 5.29 -3.74
CA ARG A 44 -19.75 5.15 -2.36
C ARG A 44 -20.76 4.01 -2.23
N LYS A 45 -21.70 3.90 -3.17
CA LYS A 45 -22.72 2.83 -3.19
C LYS A 45 -22.09 1.45 -3.38
N THR A 46 -21.23 1.27 -4.37
CA THR A 46 -20.61 -0.02 -4.66
C THR A 46 -19.61 -0.45 -3.59
N TRP A 47 -18.86 0.51 -3.02
CA TRP A 47 -17.99 0.26 -1.87
C TRP A 47 -18.78 -0.22 -0.65
N ALA A 48 -19.84 0.49 -0.26
CA ALA A 48 -20.69 0.09 0.85
C ALA A 48 -21.28 -1.32 0.65
N HIS A 49 -21.73 -1.64 -0.56
CA HIS A 49 -22.18 -2.99 -0.90
C HIS A 49 -21.06 -4.03 -0.74
N ALA A 50 -19.84 -3.72 -1.19
CA ALA A 50 -18.70 -4.63 -1.04
C ALA A 50 -18.33 -4.86 0.43
N ARG A 51 -18.41 -3.82 1.27
CA ARG A 51 -18.15 -3.89 2.73
C ARG A 51 -19.11 -4.82 3.47
N ASN A 52 -20.33 -5.04 2.95
CA ASN A 52 -21.30 -5.98 3.55
C ASN A 52 -20.85 -7.45 3.52
N GLN A 53 -19.79 -7.79 2.79
CA GLN A 53 -19.26 -9.17 2.71
C GLN A 53 -18.49 -9.58 3.97
N GLY A 54 -18.05 -8.62 4.79
CA GLY A 54 -17.35 -8.90 6.05
C GLY A 54 -16.50 -7.72 6.52
N SER A 55 -16.07 -7.76 7.78
CA SER A 55 -15.35 -6.64 8.41
C SER A 55 -14.06 -6.22 7.69
N LEU A 56 -13.38 -7.16 7.02
CA LEU A 56 -12.16 -6.95 6.24
C LEU A 56 -12.36 -7.13 4.72
N GLU A 57 -13.60 -7.24 4.24
CA GLU A 57 -13.89 -7.30 2.81
C GLU A 57 -14.32 -5.92 2.30
N PRO A 58 -13.97 -5.50 1.07
CA PRO A 58 -13.36 -6.31 0.01
C PRO A 58 -11.83 -6.41 0.08
N ALA A 59 -11.17 -5.84 1.10
CA ALA A 59 -9.71 -5.80 1.16
C ALA A 59 -9.06 -7.18 1.06
N LEU A 60 -9.56 -8.18 1.81
CA LEU A 60 -9.04 -9.55 1.73
C LEU A 60 -9.18 -10.17 0.34
N SER A 61 -10.32 -10.02 -0.33
CA SER A 61 -10.49 -10.53 -1.69
C SER A 61 -9.61 -9.79 -2.72
N ILE A 62 -9.34 -8.50 -2.55
CA ILE A 62 -8.39 -7.74 -3.38
C ILE A 62 -6.97 -8.30 -3.22
N PHE A 63 -6.48 -8.44 -1.97
CA PHE A 63 -5.16 -9.01 -1.72
C PHE A 63 -5.04 -10.43 -2.28
N ARG A 64 -6.05 -11.27 -2.10
CA ARG A 64 -6.07 -12.62 -2.67
C ARG A 64 -6.03 -12.59 -4.20
N ASN A 65 -6.76 -11.68 -4.86
CA ASN A 65 -6.69 -11.53 -6.32
C ASN A 65 -5.29 -11.12 -6.78
N SER A 66 -4.63 -10.20 -6.04
CA SER A 66 -3.26 -9.79 -6.35
C SER A 66 -2.24 -10.94 -6.27
N PHE A 67 -2.48 -11.94 -5.41
CA PHE A 67 -1.63 -13.14 -5.34
C PHE A 67 -1.70 -14.00 -6.60
N PHE A 68 -2.84 -14.00 -7.31
CA PHE A 68 -2.97 -14.66 -8.60
C PHE A 68 -2.36 -13.85 -9.73
N LYS A 69 -2.39 -12.51 -9.62
CA LYS A 69 -1.75 -11.60 -10.60
C LYS A 69 -0.24 -11.67 -10.57
N ASN A 70 0.35 -11.73 -9.39
CA ASN A 70 1.79 -11.95 -9.24
C ASN A 70 2.07 -12.75 -7.97
N SER A 71 2.69 -13.91 -8.16
CA SER A 71 3.08 -14.80 -7.06
C SER A 71 4.11 -14.16 -6.11
N GLU A 72 4.88 -13.17 -6.55
CA GLU A 72 5.79 -12.39 -5.69
C GLU A 72 5.05 -11.62 -4.59
N ILE A 73 3.86 -11.08 -4.90
CA ILE A 73 3.02 -10.39 -3.90
C ILE A 73 2.62 -11.39 -2.80
N ARG A 74 2.28 -12.61 -3.19
CA ARG A 74 1.99 -13.70 -2.24
C ARG A 74 3.23 -14.08 -1.44
N THR A 75 4.39 -14.19 -2.08
CA THR A 75 5.65 -14.52 -1.41
C THR A 75 5.98 -13.52 -0.31
N ILE A 76 5.94 -12.22 -0.61
CA ILE A 76 6.17 -11.15 0.38
C ILE A 76 5.11 -11.22 1.49
N MET A 77 3.83 -11.24 1.11
CA MET A 77 2.73 -11.17 2.08
C MET A 77 2.73 -12.37 3.02
N MET A 78 3.03 -13.57 2.51
CA MET A 78 2.97 -14.82 3.25
C MET A 78 4.33 -15.29 3.78
N TYR A 79 5.38 -14.47 3.67
CA TYR A 79 6.73 -14.81 4.13
C TYR A 79 6.79 -15.20 5.61
N GLY A 80 7.56 -16.24 5.91
CA GLY A 80 7.76 -16.79 7.25
C GLY A 80 6.85 -17.97 7.58
N ALA A 81 6.73 -18.29 8.87
CA ALA A 81 5.82 -19.34 9.33
C ALA A 81 4.36 -19.03 8.95
N LYS A 82 3.54 -20.08 8.74
CA LYS A 82 2.16 -19.95 8.26
C LYS A 82 1.36 -18.88 9.02
N ASN A 83 1.44 -18.86 10.35
CA ASN A 83 0.69 -17.90 11.17
C ASN A 83 1.15 -16.44 10.96
N ALA A 84 2.45 -16.22 10.75
CA ALA A 84 3.00 -14.88 10.55
C ALA A 84 2.48 -14.22 9.26
N GLY A 85 2.38 -15.00 8.17
CA GLY A 85 1.82 -14.53 6.91
C GLY A 85 0.33 -14.15 7.01
N HIS A 86 -0.47 -14.97 7.71
CA HIS A 86 -1.90 -14.69 7.88
C HIS A 86 -2.15 -13.44 8.76
N GLU A 87 -1.38 -13.26 9.83
CA GLU A 87 -1.44 -12.05 10.65
C GLU A 87 -1.00 -10.80 9.88
N ARG A 88 0.02 -10.92 9.03
CA ARG A 88 0.46 -9.82 8.15
C ARG A 88 -0.65 -9.43 7.16
N LEU A 89 -1.26 -10.41 6.50
CA LEU A 89 -2.39 -10.19 5.60
C LEU A 89 -3.58 -9.53 6.31
N LYS A 90 -3.92 -10.00 7.52
CA LYS A 90 -5.00 -9.42 8.32
C LYS A 90 -4.73 -7.94 8.64
N LYS A 91 -3.50 -7.60 9.05
CA LYS A 91 -3.09 -6.22 9.33
C LYS A 91 -3.12 -5.34 8.07
N HIS A 92 -2.68 -5.85 6.93
CA HIS A 92 -2.75 -5.12 5.65
C HIS A 92 -4.20 -4.89 5.22
N ALA A 93 -5.06 -5.91 5.32
CA ALA A 93 -6.47 -5.76 5.00
C ALA A 93 -7.15 -4.73 5.91
N GLN A 94 -6.85 -4.72 7.20
CA GLN A 94 -7.37 -3.71 8.13
C GLN A 94 -6.90 -2.30 7.77
N ALA A 95 -5.59 -2.10 7.56
CA ALA A 95 -5.04 -0.80 7.23
C ALA A 95 -5.60 -0.27 5.90
N PHE A 96 -5.65 -1.13 4.87
CA PHE A 96 -6.22 -0.80 3.57
C PHE A 96 -7.71 -0.44 3.69
N THR A 97 -8.48 -1.21 4.46
CA THR A 97 -9.90 -0.92 4.70
C THR A 97 -10.09 0.47 5.29
N ASN A 98 -9.34 0.82 6.34
CA ASN A 98 -9.46 2.13 6.97
C ASN A 98 -9.08 3.27 6.01
N ILE A 99 -7.96 3.12 5.29
CA ILE A 99 -7.51 4.13 4.32
C ILE A 99 -8.54 4.33 3.21
N MET A 100 -9.12 3.25 2.70
CA MET A 100 -10.11 3.32 1.63
C MET A 100 -11.48 3.82 2.12
N ASP A 101 -11.91 3.43 3.31
CA ASP A 101 -13.13 3.94 3.95
C ASP A 101 -13.02 5.48 4.09
N ASP A 102 -11.88 5.98 4.59
CA ASP A 102 -11.63 7.42 4.72
C ASP A 102 -11.52 8.13 3.37
N LEU A 103 -10.83 7.54 2.38
CA LEU A 103 -10.71 8.10 1.03
C LEU A 103 -12.09 8.23 0.38
N ILE A 104 -12.90 7.19 0.43
CA ILE A 104 -14.21 7.14 -0.22
C ILE A 104 -15.21 8.06 0.48
N ALA A 105 -15.12 8.22 1.80
CA ALA A 105 -15.88 9.20 2.54
C ALA A 105 -15.54 10.64 2.09
N ASN A 106 -14.28 10.91 1.75
CA ASN A 106 -13.76 12.25 1.48
C ASN A 106 -13.43 12.52 0.00
N LEU A 107 -14.03 11.81 -0.97
CA LEU A 107 -13.76 12.02 -2.41
C LEU A 107 -14.03 13.44 -2.91
N ASP A 108 -14.90 14.19 -2.23
CA ASP A 108 -15.18 15.60 -2.55
C ASP A 108 -14.02 16.54 -2.14
N SER A 109 -13.10 16.09 -1.27
CA SER A 109 -11.93 16.83 -0.78
C SER A 109 -10.82 15.85 -0.35
N PRO A 110 -10.14 15.18 -1.30
CA PRO A 110 -9.30 14.02 -1.01
C PRO A 110 -7.97 14.32 -0.33
N ASP A 111 -7.60 15.60 -0.18
CA ASP A 111 -6.29 16.03 0.36
C ASP A 111 -5.95 15.38 1.71
N ALA A 112 -6.96 15.18 2.57
CA ALA A 112 -6.80 14.54 3.88
C ALA A 112 -6.32 13.08 3.81
N THR A 113 -6.49 12.42 2.67
CA THR A 113 -6.20 10.98 2.50
C THR A 113 -4.88 10.70 1.77
N VAL A 114 -4.26 11.75 1.20
CA VAL A 114 -2.96 11.66 0.55
C VAL A 114 -1.87 11.25 1.54
N ALA A 115 -1.86 11.83 2.75
CA ALA A 115 -0.83 11.54 3.75
C ALA A 115 -0.88 10.08 4.25
N PRO A 116 -2.02 9.50 4.65
CA PRO A 116 -2.11 8.08 5.01
C PRO A 116 -1.66 7.12 3.90
N ILE A 117 -2.03 7.39 2.64
CA ILE A 117 -1.62 6.55 1.49
C ILE A 117 -0.10 6.61 1.30
N ARG A 118 0.49 7.81 1.39
CA ARG A 118 1.94 8.01 1.29
C ARG A 118 2.69 7.29 2.40
N GLU A 119 2.25 7.43 3.66
CA GLU A 119 2.86 6.76 4.81
C GLU A 119 2.76 5.22 4.68
N ALA A 120 1.64 4.71 4.16
CA ALA A 120 1.50 3.29 3.87
C ALA A 120 2.49 2.81 2.80
N GLY A 121 2.72 3.62 1.75
CA GLY A 121 3.74 3.37 0.73
C GLY A 121 5.16 3.32 1.30
N GLU A 122 5.52 4.27 2.17
CA GLU A 122 6.83 4.37 2.81
C GLU A 122 7.19 3.10 3.62
N LYS A 123 6.20 2.41 4.21
CA LYS A 123 6.39 1.15 4.96
C LYS A 123 6.85 -0.03 4.10
N HIS A 124 6.88 0.11 2.78
CA HIS A 124 7.36 -0.92 1.85
C HIS A 124 8.83 -0.70 1.44
N VAL A 125 9.49 0.33 1.97
CA VAL A 125 10.93 0.56 1.82
C VAL A 125 11.68 -0.15 2.93
N PHE A 126 12.34 -1.27 2.61
CA PHE A 126 13.06 -2.10 3.58
C PHE A 126 14.57 -1.84 3.53
N GLN A 127 15.23 -1.89 4.70
CA GLN A 127 16.69 -1.77 4.79
C GLN A 127 17.38 -2.90 4.00
N THR A 128 16.89 -4.13 4.18
CA THR A 128 17.28 -5.29 3.37
C THR A 128 16.22 -5.49 2.29
N ARG A 129 16.60 -5.32 1.02
CA ARG A 129 15.64 -5.26 -0.09
C ARG A 129 14.74 -6.49 -0.16
N ASP A 130 15.29 -7.68 0.03
CA ASP A 130 14.62 -8.98 -0.02
C ASP A 130 14.26 -9.54 1.37
N GLN A 131 14.08 -8.68 2.37
CA GLN A 131 13.72 -9.06 3.74
C GLN A 131 12.55 -10.06 3.85
N TYR A 132 11.64 -10.04 2.87
CA TYR A 132 10.47 -10.91 2.79
C TYR A 132 10.53 -11.91 1.62
N GLY A 133 11.73 -12.35 1.25
CA GLY A 133 11.97 -13.39 0.25
C GLY A 133 12.04 -12.89 -1.20
N CYS A 134 11.50 -11.72 -1.51
CA CYS A 134 11.81 -11.01 -2.75
C CYS A 134 11.75 -9.47 -2.58
N PRO A 135 12.44 -8.71 -3.45
CA PRO A 135 12.44 -7.25 -3.37
C PRO A 135 11.09 -6.62 -3.68
N PHE A 136 10.65 -5.67 -2.86
CA PHE A 136 9.51 -4.83 -3.21
C PHE A 136 9.86 -3.89 -4.37
N ARG A 137 8.96 -3.79 -5.35
CA ARG A 137 9.08 -2.93 -6.54
C ARG A 137 7.77 -2.20 -6.78
N ALA A 138 7.82 -0.99 -7.33
CA ALA A 138 6.63 -0.20 -7.65
C ALA A 138 5.65 -0.94 -8.57
N THR A 139 6.16 -1.79 -9.48
CA THR A 139 5.35 -2.63 -10.37
C THR A 139 4.40 -3.59 -9.64
N LEU A 140 4.69 -3.94 -8.39
CA LEU A 140 3.79 -4.75 -7.55
C LEU A 140 2.53 -3.96 -7.18
N LEU A 141 2.62 -2.63 -7.04
CA LEU A 141 1.47 -1.75 -6.80
C LEU A 141 0.61 -1.59 -8.06
N ASP A 142 1.21 -1.55 -9.25
CA ASP A 142 0.45 -1.53 -10.52
C ASP A 142 -0.38 -2.81 -10.70
N GLN A 143 0.21 -3.96 -10.35
CA GLN A 143 -0.47 -5.26 -10.36
C GLN A 143 -1.54 -5.36 -9.27
N PHE A 144 -1.29 -4.78 -8.11
CA PHE A 144 -2.29 -4.68 -7.04
C PHE A 144 -3.48 -3.80 -7.44
N ALA A 145 -3.22 -2.64 -8.06
CA ALA A 145 -4.26 -1.77 -8.60
C ALA A 145 -5.10 -2.49 -9.66
N SER A 146 -4.44 -3.20 -10.59
CA SER A 146 -5.13 -4.04 -11.58
C SER A 146 -6.01 -5.10 -10.91
N ALA A 147 -5.51 -5.77 -9.87
CA ALA A 147 -6.27 -6.75 -9.11
C ALA A 147 -7.48 -6.13 -8.40
N MET A 148 -7.37 -4.90 -7.90
CA MET A 148 -8.45 -4.15 -7.27
C MET A 148 -9.53 -3.76 -8.29
N ILE A 149 -9.13 -3.21 -9.45
CA ILE A 149 -10.05 -2.82 -10.52
C ILE A 149 -10.91 -4.02 -10.93
N GLU A 150 -10.31 -5.20 -11.11
CA GLU A 150 -11.08 -6.42 -11.41
C GLU A 150 -12.10 -6.80 -10.33
N ARG A 151 -11.77 -6.61 -9.04
CA ARG A 151 -12.74 -6.88 -7.96
C ARG A 151 -13.92 -5.92 -8.03
N THR A 152 -13.71 -4.68 -8.48
CA THR A 152 -14.78 -3.67 -8.57
C THR A 152 -15.87 -4.06 -9.56
N LEU A 153 -15.56 -4.89 -10.56
CA LEU A 153 -16.54 -5.44 -11.51
C LEU A 153 -17.60 -6.33 -10.83
N GLU A 154 -17.27 -6.87 -9.66
CA GLU A 154 -18.15 -7.72 -8.88
C GLU A 154 -18.89 -6.96 -7.77
N TRP A 155 -18.61 -5.67 -7.60
CA TRP A 155 -19.23 -4.84 -6.57
C TRP A 155 -20.56 -4.24 -7.08
N GLY A 156 -21.47 -3.99 -6.15
CA GLY A 156 -22.84 -3.58 -6.46
C GLY A 156 -23.81 -4.73 -6.76
N GLU A 157 -25.10 -4.38 -6.77
CA GLU A 157 -26.17 -5.29 -7.15
C GLU A 157 -26.04 -5.69 -8.62
N LYS A 158 -26.52 -6.88 -9.00
CA LYS A 158 -26.42 -7.37 -10.40
C LYS A 158 -26.95 -6.37 -11.43
N LYS A 159 -27.98 -5.59 -11.08
CA LYS A 159 -28.58 -4.56 -11.94
C LYS A 159 -27.70 -3.32 -12.15
N ASP A 160 -26.74 -3.08 -11.27
CA ASP A 160 -25.88 -1.87 -11.27
C ASP A 160 -24.49 -2.14 -11.89
N ARG A 161 -24.22 -3.39 -12.31
CA ARG A 161 -22.94 -3.82 -12.91
C ARG A 161 -22.97 -3.57 -14.42
N THR A 162 -22.43 -2.44 -14.86
CA THR A 162 -22.24 -2.10 -16.29
C THR A 162 -20.76 -1.86 -16.57
N GLU A 163 -20.29 -1.98 -17.82
CA GLU A 163 -18.87 -1.69 -18.15
C GLU A 163 -18.48 -0.23 -17.82
N VAL A 164 -19.44 0.69 -17.85
CA VAL A 164 -19.27 2.10 -17.48
C VAL A 164 -19.00 2.28 -15.97
N SER A 165 -19.48 1.34 -15.15
CA SER A 165 -19.29 1.31 -13.69
C SER A 165 -17.83 1.07 -13.28
N SER A 166 -17.01 0.51 -14.17
CA SER A 166 -15.63 0.08 -13.89
C SER A 166 -14.61 1.19 -14.11
N PHE A 167 -14.88 2.09 -15.06
CA PHE A 167 -14.02 3.20 -15.43
C PHE A 167 -13.83 4.21 -14.28
N VAL A 168 -14.74 4.19 -13.30
CA VAL A 168 -14.71 5.09 -12.14
C VAL A 168 -13.63 4.73 -11.11
N TYR A 169 -13.17 3.48 -11.12
CA TYR A 169 -12.10 2.99 -10.24
C TYR A 169 -10.73 2.91 -10.95
N THR A 170 -10.66 3.36 -12.21
CA THR A 170 -9.42 3.43 -13.02
C THR A 170 -8.82 4.83 -12.90
#